data_AF-A0A3P6R0M7-F1
#
_entry.id   AF-A0A3P6R0M7-F1
#
_cell.length_a   1.000
_cell.length_b   1.000
_cell.length_c   1.000
_cell.angle_alpha   90.00
_cell.angle_beta   90.00
_cell.angle_gamma   90.00
#
_symmetry.space_group_name_H-M   'P 1'
#
loop_
_entity.id
_entity.type
_entity.pdbx_description
1 polymer ?
#
loop_
_entity_poly.entity_id
_entity_poly.type
_entity_poly.pdbx_seq_one_letter_code
_entity_poly.pdbx_strand_id
1 'polypeptide(L)'
;MELGDEPRFLTREERAALALQRRAEQVEKMRENQRRIEEARKQFEAEAKKTDRERERDRDHDRNRDRSRDRRDRSRSRDRKDRDKRDRSRSREKDRDRDRRGRSRSRDRERRDRSRSKERRDRDKEPRTSRSDKPEEDTFDLNKLQEAVKVRYLGMQKEKKKRGRRLHERKFVFDWDASEDTSQDYNKLYQKRHEVQFFGRGAIAGIDVNAQKKSNNVFYQQIMEKRRTEEEKLMEKARLEKEKMKERKSAHDDRHWKMKPLNEMTERDWRIFREDFNISIKGGRVPKPIRCWEECGLPDEVYQAIQKVGYIEPTPIQRQAITIGLQNRDVIGVAETGSGKTAAFLIPLL
;
A
#
# COMPACT_ATOMS: atom_id res chain seq x y z
N MET A 1 -22.44 62.10 -11.97
CA MET A 1 -21.09 62.12 -12.56
C MET A 1 -20.25 61.13 -11.78
N GLU A 2 -20.32 59.86 -12.14
CA GLU A 2 -19.39 58.84 -11.62
C GLU A 2 -18.50 58.45 -12.80
N LEU A 3 -17.24 58.89 -12.73
CA LEU A 3 -16.22 58.56 -13.72
C LEU A 3 -15.91 57.08 -13.59
N GLY A 4 -16.08 56.35 -14.70
CA GLY A 4 -15.73 54.95 -14.83
C GLY A 4 -14.26 54.71 -14.53
N ASP A 5 -14.01 53.76 -13.62
CA ASP A 5 -12.68 53.36 -13.19
C ASP A 5 -11.98 52.63 -14.35
N GLU A 6 -10.98 53.27 -14.95
CA GLU A 6 -10.18 52.65 -16.01
C GLU A 6 -9.40 51.46 -15.44
N PRO A 7 -9.37 50.30 -16.13
CA PRO A 7 -8.63 49.13 -15.64
C PRO A 7 -7.13 49.42 -15.58
N ARG A 8 -6.62 49.65 -14.37
CA ARG A 8 -5.17 49.76 -14.11
C ARG A 8 -4.49 48.41 -14.34
N PHE A 9 -3.79 48.28 -15.44
CA PHE A 9 -2.95 47.13 -15.72
C PHE A 9 -1.70 47.15 -14.84
N LEU A 10 -1.68 46.29 -13.81
CA LEU A 10 -0.48 46.08 -12.99
C LEU A 10 0.70 45.65 -13.87
N THR A 11 1.87 46.18 -13.57
CA THR A 11 3.12 45.85 -14.25
C THR A 11 3.48 44.37 -14.03
N ARG A 12 4.38 43.82 -14.88
CA ARG A 12 4.80 42.41 -14.81
C ARG A 12 5.40 42.06 -13.44
N GLU A 13 6.12 42.98 -12.84
CA GLU A 13 6.75 42.81 -11.52
C GLU A 13 5.72 42.81 -10.39
N GLU A 14 4.73 43.70 -10.43
CA GLU A 14 3.65 43.75 -9.45
C GLU A 14 2.78 42.48 -9.50
N ARG A 15 2.51 41.93 -10.70
CA ARG A 15 1.80 40.65 -10.83
C ARG A 15 2.61 39.48 -10.28
N ALA A 16 3.93 39.48 -10.48
CA ALA A 16 4.80 38.45 -9.94
C ALA A 16 4.88 38.52 -8.40
N ALA A 17 4.95 39.73 -7.83
CA ALA A 17 4.93 39.95 -6.39
C ALA A 17 3.60 39.51 -5.76
N LEU A 18 2.46 39.85 -6.39
CA LEU A 18 1.13 39.44 -5.92
C LEU A 18 0.92 37.92 -6.02
N ALA A 19 1.47 37.27 -7.05
CA ALA A 19 1.46 35.82 -7.18
C ALA A 19 2.29 35.13 -6.08
N LEU A 20 3.44 35.70 -5.71
CA LEU A 20 4.27 35.20 -4.61
C LEU A 20 3.59 35.35 -3.25
N GLN A 21 2.92 36.49 -3.00
CA GLN A 21 2.13 36.70 -1.78
C GLN A 21 0.97 35.70 -1.67
N ARG A 22 0.19 35.52 -2.75
CA ARG A 22 -0.89 34.52 -2.77
C ARG A 22 -0.38 33.10 -2.54
N ARG A 23 0.80 32.77 -3.09
CA ARG A 23 1.42 31.45 -2.88
C ARG A 23 1.89 31.28 -1.43
N ALA A 24 2.43 32.33 -0.81
CA ALA A 24 2.80 32.33 0.60
C ALA A 24 1.58 32.13 1.51
N GLU A 25 0.48 32.85 1.25
CA GLU A 25 -0.79 32.71 1.98
C GLU A 25 -1.39 31.30 1.83
N GLN A 26 -1.34 30.72 0.62
CA GLN A 26 -1.81 29.35 0.39
C GLN A 26 -0.98 28.33 1.16
N VAL A 27 0.34 28.51 1.24
CA VAL A 27 1.23 27.65 2.02
C VAL A 27 0.96 27.80 3.52
N GLU A 28 0.69 29.00 4.00
CA GLU A 28 0.30 29.24 5.39
C GLU A 28 -1.02 28.57 5.75
N LYS A 29 -2.06 28.74 4.92
CA LYS A 29 -3.35 28.05 5.11
C LYS A 29 -3.21 26.54 5.10
N MET A 30 -2.35 25.99 4.24
CA MET A 30 -2.05 24.56 4.25
C MET A 30 -1.36 24.13 5.56
N ARG A 31 -0.41 24.91 6.06
CA ARG A 31 0.26 24.63 7.34
C ARG A 31 -0.68 24.74 8.53
N GLU A 32 -1.58 25.72 8.56
CA GLU A 32 -2.61 25.84 9.60
C GLU A 32 -3.58 24.67 9.57
N ASN A 33 -4.01 24.24 8.39
CA ASN A 33 -4.85 23.04 8.25
C ASN A 33 -4.11 21.78 8.72
N GLN A 34 -2.82 21.62 8.39
CA GLN A 34 -2.02 20.52 8.90
C GLN A 34 -1.90 20.55 10.43
N ARG A 35 -1.64 21.72 11.02
CA ARG A 35 -1.58 21.89 12.49
C ARG A 35 -2.92 21.57 13.14
N ARG A 36 -4.05 22.02 12.58
CA ARG A 36 -5.39 21.69 13.06
C ARG A 36 -5.67 20.18 13.02
N ILE A 37 -5.25 19.51 11.95
CA ILE A 37 -5.38 18.05 11.82
C ILE A 37 -4.51 17.32 12.85
N GLU A 38 -3.27 17.78 13.08
CA GLU A 38 -2.37 17.23 14.10
C GLU A 38 -2.91 17.44 15.51
N GLU A 39 -3.44 18.63 15.81
CA GLU A 39 -4.08 18.95 17.09
C GLU A 39 -5.33 18.09 17.32
N ALA A 40 -6.19 17.95 16.32
CA ALA A 40 -7.35 17.07 16.38
C ALA A 40 -6.96 15.61 16.60
N ARG A 41 -5.90 15.13 15.92
CA ARG A 41 -5.36 13.78 16.13
C ARG A 41 -4.80 13.60 17.54
N LYS A 42 -4.11 14.61 18.07
CA LYS A 42 -3.56 14.58 19.43
C LYS A 42 -4.67 14.61 20.49
N GLN A 43 -5.75 15.36 20.26
CA GLN A 43 -6.93 15.37 21.11
C GLN A 43 -7.64 14.00 21.09
N PHE A 44 -7.84 13.43 19.91
CA PHE A 44 -8.41 12.09 19.76
C PHE A 44 -7.57 11.02 20.44
N GLU A 45 -6.24 11.06 20.31
CA GLU A 45 -5.34 10.12 20.99
C GLU A 45 -5.36 10.29 22.52
N ALA A 46 -5.47 11.52 23.02
CA ALA A 46 -5.61 11.78 24.45
C ALA A 46 -6.95 11.27 25.00
N GLU A 47 -8.04 11.44 24.25
CA GLU A 47 -9.36 10.94 24.60
C GLU A 47 -9.41 9.40 24.57
N ALA A 48 -8.82 8.78 23.55
CA ALA A 48 -8.64 7.33 23.49
C ALA A 48 -7.83 6.81 24.71
N LYS A 49 -6.71 7.45 25.06
CA LYS A 49 -5.94 7.11 26.26
C LYS A 49 -6.73 7.28 27.56
N LYS A 50 -7.64 8.26 27.64
CA LYS A 50 -8.50 8.47 28.81
C LYS A 50 -9.54 7.34 28.93
N THR A 51 -10.20 6.97 27.84
CA THR A 51 -11.16 5.86 27.82
C THR A 51 -10.51 4.50 28.11
N ASP A 52 -9.29 4.27 27.61
CA ASP A 52 -8.53 3.05 27.95
C ASP A 52 -8.11 3.01 29.43
N ARG A 53 -7.72 4.14 30.02
CA ARG A 53 -7.43 4.22 31.46
C ARG A 53 -8.66 3.97 32.33
N GLU A 54 -9.85 4.42 31.90
CA GLU A 54 -11.12 4.12 32.58
C GLU A 54 -11.45 2.62 32.48
N ARG A 55 -11.34 2.03 31.30
CA ARG A 55 -11.52 0.58 31.09
C ARG A 55 -10.53 -0.26 31.89
N GLU A 56 -9.29 0.21 32.06
CA GLU A 56 -8.28 -0.48 32.86
C GLU A 56 -8.59 -0.41 34.35
N ARG A 57 -9.06 0.75 34.85
CA ARG A 57 -9.57 0.90 36.22
C ARG A 57 -10.75 -0.03 36.51
N ASP A 58 -11.70 -0.14 35.60
CA ASP A 58 -12.85 -1.03 35.73
C ASP A 58 -12.41 -2.51 35.79
N ARG A 59 -11.49 -2.91 34.89
CA ARG A 59 -10.92 -4.27 34.89
C ARG A 59 -10.17 -4.60 36.17
N ASP A 60 -9.43 -3.64 36.73
CA ASP A 60 -8.71 -3.84 38.00
C ASP A 60 -9.66 -3.89 39.19
N HIS A 61 -10.79 -3.16 39.13
CA HIS A 61 -11.84 -3.25 40.12
C HIS A 61 -12.51 -4.64 40.12
N ASP A 62 -12.82 -5.18 38.94
CA ASP A 62 -13.36 -6.54 38.78
C ASP A 62 -12.35 -7.61 39.22
N ARG A 63 -11.07 -7.48 38.86
CA ARG A 63 -10.01 -8.39 39.32
C ARG A 63 -9.86 -8.41 40.83
N ASN A 64 -9.97 -7.27 41.49
CA ASN A 64 -9.91 -7.19 42.96
C ASN A 64 -11.16 -7.80 43.61
N ARG A 65 -12.33 -7.67 42.97
CA ARG A 65 -13.57 -8.32 43.39
C ARG A 65 -13.46 -9.85 43.30
N ASP A 66 -12.90 -10.36 42.22
CA ASP A 66 -12.69 -11.80 42.02
C ASP A 66 -11.61 -12.37 42.94
N ARG A 67 -10.50 -11.65 43.17
CA ARG A 67 -9.49 -12.03 44.19
C ARG A 67 -10.07 -12.09 45.59
N SER A 68 -11.03 -11.23 45.91
CA SER A 68 -11.71 -11.22 47.21
C SER A 68 -12.66 -12.41 47.36
N ARG A 69 -13.31 -12.84 46.27
CA ARG A 69 -14.09 -14.10 46.21
C ARG A 69 -13.19 -15.34 46.38
N ASP A 70 -12.09 -15.41 45.64
CA ASP A 70 -11.13 -16.53 45.72
C ASP A 70 -10.49 -16.67 47.10
N ARG A 71 -10.22 -15.54 47.79
CA ARG A 71 -9.74 -15.56 49.18
C ARG A 71 -10.79 -16.16 50.14
N ARG A 72 -12.09 -15.82 49.97
CA ARG A 72 -13.18 -16.39 50.78
C ARG A 72 -13.37 -17.88 50.54
N ASP A 73 -13.23 -18.35 49.29
CA ASP A 73 -13.36 -19.78 48.96
C ASP A 73 -12.14 -20.61 49.39
N ARG A 74 -10.94 -20.01 49.42
CA ARG A 74 -9.75 -20.63 50.02
C ARG A 74 -9.85 -20.76 51.54
N SER A 75 -10.44 -19.79 52.25
CA SER A 75 -10.71 -19.94 53.70
C SER A 75 -11.69 -21.08 53.97
N ARG A 76 -12.79 -21.19 53.21
CA ARG A 76 -13.75 -22.30 53.31
C ARG A 76 -13.14 -23.67 52.99
N SER A 77 -12.18 -23.72 52.07
CA SER A 77 -11.50 -24.97 51.71
C SER A 77 -10.43 -25.40 52.72
N ARG A 78 -9.83 -24.47 53.47
CA ARG A 78 -8.94 -24.80 54.59
C ARG A 78 -9.72 -25.40 55.76
N ASP A 79 -10.90 -24.86 56.08
CA ASP A 79 -11.76 -25.42 57.14
C ASP A 79 -12.25 -26.86 56.83
N ARG A 80 -12.38 -27.22 55.54
CA ARG A 80 -12.70 -28.60 55.12
C ARG A 80 -11.50 -29.55 55.21
N LYS A 81 -10.28 -29.08 54.91
CA LYS A 81 -9.06 -29.91 54.97
C LYS A 81 -8.54 -30.18 56.38
N ASP A 82 -8.89 -29.35 57.36
CA ASP A 82 -8.56 -29.60 58.77
C ASP A 82 -9.56 -30.55 59.47
N ARG A 83 -10.75 -30.80 58.89
CA ARG A 83 -11.62 -31.92 59.29
C ARG A 83 -11.10 -33.27 58.78
N ASP A 84 -10.63 -33.36 57.54
CA ASP A 84 -10.16 -34.63 56.94
C ASP A 84 -8.79 -35.13 57.42
N LYS A 85 -8.03 -34.30 58.14
CA LYS A 85 -6.76 -34.71 58.77
C LYS A 85 -6.92 -35.30 60.17
N ARG A 86 -8.10 -35.20 60.79
CA ARG A 86 -8.39 -35.81 62.10
C ARG A 86 -8.85 -37.27 62.02
N ASP A 87 -9.24 -37.74 60.83
CA ASP A 87 -9.73 -39.11 60.60
C ASP A 87 -8.76 -40.04 59.85
N ARG A 88 -7.51 -39.62 59.61
CA ARG A 88 -6.45 -40.50 59.02
C ARG A 88 -5.27 -40.80 59.93
N SER A 89 -5.42 -40.57 61.23
CA SER A 89 -4.45 -40.97 62.27
C SER A 89 -4.86 -42.23 63.06
N ARG A 90 -5.66 -43.12 62.46
CA ARG A 90 -6.04 -44.44 63.02
C ARG A 90 -5.96 -45.60 62.01
N SER A 91 -4.87 -45.65 61.26
CA SER A 91 -4.45 -46.88 60.55
C SER A 91 -2.95 -47.02 60.71
N ARG A 92 -2.57 -47.65 61.82
CA ARG A 92 -1.20 -48.00 62.19
C ARG A 92 -0.73 -49.22 61.43
N GLU A 93 0.54 -49.13 61.01
CA GLU A 93 1.60 -50.14 61.13
C GLU A 93 1.54 -51.45 60.31
N LYS A 94 2.77 -51.85 59.90
CA LYS A 94 3.20 -53.03 59.11
C LYS A 94 3.18 -52.76 57.59
N ASP A 95 4.28 -52.72 56.85
CA ASP A 95 5.51 -53.49 56.95
C ASP A 95 6.75 -52.72 56.47
N ARG A 96 7.88 -53.02 57.14
CA ARG A 96 9.25 -52.76 56.68
C ARG A 96 9.74 -53.98 55.87
N ASP A 97 10.70 -53.69 54.99
CA ASP A 97 11.70 -54.59 54.39
C ASP A 97 11.34 -55.43 53.14
N ARG A 98 12.06 -55.07 52.05
CA ARG A 98 12.68 -55.87 50.96
C ARG A 98 12.76 -54.98 49.71
N ASP A 99 13.80 -54.89 48.90
CA ASP A 99 15.19 -55.36 48.81
C ASP A 99 15.82 -54.41 47.75
N ARG A 100 16.93 -53.72 47.99
CA ARG A 100 18.33 -54.13 47.71
C ARG A 100 18.72 -54.34 46.22
N ARG A 101 19.82 -53.63 45.87
CA ARG A 101 20.82 -53.83 44.78
C ARG A 101 20.50 -53.12 43.46
N GLY A 102 21.41 -52.40 42.82
CA GLY A 102 22.84 -52.09 42.99
C GLY A 102 23.19 -51.03 41.91
N ARG A 103 24.41 -50.57 41.66
CA ARG A 103 25.76 -50.86 42.12
C ARG A 103 26.61 -49.74 41.50
N SER A 104 27.42 -49.07 42.30
CA SER A 104 28.49 -48.16 41.85
C SER A 104 29.74 -48.95 41.45
N ARG A 105 30.63 -48.31 40.65
CA ARG A 105 32.02 -48.66 40.22
C ARG A 105 32.12 -48.68 38.67
N SER A 106 33.11 -48.14 37.96
CA SER A 106 34.46 -47.65 38.27
C SER A 106 35.08 -47.05 37.00
N ARG A 107 35.84 -45.95 37.16
CA ARG A 107 37.21 -45.68 36.67
C ARG A 107 37.66 -46.01 35.22
N ASP A 108 38.39 -45.02 34.70
CA ASP A 108 39.60 -45.08 33.85
C ASP A 108 39.50 -45.51 32.38
N ARG A 109 39.85 -44.56 31.49
CA ARG A 109 40.79 -44.75 30.36
C ARG A 109 41.25 -43.40 29.77
N GLU A 110 42.51 -43.08 30.08
CA GLU A 110 43.62 -42.49 29.29
C GLU A 110 43.31 -41.41 28.22
N ARG A 111 43.81 -40.16 28.33
CA ARG A 111 45.18 -39.64 28.03
C ARG A 111 45.77 -40.02 26.66
N ARG A 112 45.95 -39.02 25.78
CA ARG A 112 47.21 -38.84 25.02
C ARG A 112 47.46 -37.40 24.56
N ASP A 113 48.45 -36.81 25.23
CA ASP A 113 49.48 -35.84 24.82
C ASP A 113 49.56 -35.44 23.33
N ARG A 114 49.53 -34.13 23.04
CA ARG A 114 50.67 -33.19 22.86
C ARG A 114 51.34 -33.23 21.47
N SER A 115 51.33 -32.05 20.85
CA SER A 115 52.38 -31.44 20.03
C SER A 115 52.97 -32.21 18.83
N ARG A 116 52.58 -31.77 17.63
CA ARG A 116 53.34 -31.80 16.35
C ARG A 116 52.66 -30.78 15.43
N SER A 117 53.30 -29.84 14.74
CA SER A 117 54.71 -29.52 14.60
C SER A 117 54.80 -28.12 13.98
N LYS A 118 55.88 -27.42 14.36
CA LYS A 118 56.44 -26.21 13.78
C LYS A 118 56.56 -26.27 12.24
N GLU A 119 56.57 -25.06 11.68
CA GLU A 119 57.21 -24.65 10.42
C GLU A 119 56.52 -24.97 9.08
N ARG A 120 56.06 -23.91 8.41
CA ARG A 120 56.77 -23.36 7.23
C ARG A 120 56.27 -21.96 6.83
N ARG A 121 57.20 -21.01 6.95
CA ARG A 121 57.49 -19.88 6.06
C ARG A 121 56.54 -18.67 6.05
N ASP A 122 56.96 -17.70 6.85
CA ASP A 122 56.94 -16.28 6.50
C ASP A 122 57.40 -16.02 5.06
N ARG A 123 56.61 -15.25 4.30
CA ARG A 123 57.14 -14.28 3.34
C ARG A 123 56.16 -13.13 3.13
N ASP A 124 56.72 -11.94 3.29
CA ASP A 124 56.35 -10.65 2.70
C ASP A 124 55.22 -9.86 3.37
N LYS A 125 55.69 -9.05 4.33
CA LYS A 125 55.03 -7.91 4.95
C LYS A 125 55.31 -6.67 4.09
N GLU A 126 54.29 -6.12 3.43
CA GLU A 126 54.30 -4.74 2.93
C GLU A 126 53.16 -3.93 3.55
N PRO A 127 53.36 -2.62 3.81
CA PRO A 127 52.41 -1.81 4.56
C PRO A 127 51.43 -1.12 3.62
N ARG A 128 50.11 -1.23 3.87
CA ARG A 128 49.12 -0.40 3.18
C ARG A 128 48.07 0.16 4.13
N THR A 129 48.32 1.42 4.46
CA THR A 129 47.37 2.54 4.57
C THR A 129 46.24 2.40 5.59
N SER A 130 46.32 3.22 6.63
CA SER A 130 45.20 3.59 7.51
C SER A 130 44.00 4.05 6.68
N ARG A 131 43.04 3.15 6.42
CA ARG A 131 41.66 3.56 6.19
C ARG A 131 41.05 3.81 7.55
N SER A 132 40.45 4.98 7.70
CA SER A 132 39.66 5.35 8.86
C SER A 132 38.50 4.36 9.03
N ASP A 133 38.66 3.36 9.90
CA ASP A 133 37.57 2.51 10.38
C ASP A 133 36.68 3.36 11.29
N LYS A 134 35.74 4.09 10.68
CA LYS A 134 34.57 4.57 11.40
C LYS A 134 33.70 3.34 11.70
N PRO A 135 33.25 3.13 12.95
CA PRO A 135 32.43 1.96 13.27
C PRO A 135 31.12 2.04 12.47
N GLU A 136 30.80 0.97 11.75
CA GLU A 136 29.55 0.79 11.01
C GLU A 136 28.35 0.63 11.97
N GLU A 137 28.01 1.68 12.73
CA GLU A 137 26.86 1.67 13.64
C GLU A 137 25.51 1.73 12.91
N ASP A 138 25.52 1.86 11.58
CA ASP A 138 24.34 2.19 10.79
C ASP A 138 23.72 1.00 10.04
N THR A 139 24.16 -0.23 10.27
CA THR A 139 23.72 -1.40 9.48
C THR A 139 22.59 -2.21 10.12
N PHE A 140 22.38 -2.10 11.44
CA PHE A 140 21.42 -2.93 12.19
C PHE A 140 20.55 -2.12 13.15
N ASP A 141 19.30 -2.55 13.31
CA ASP A 141 18.49 -2.17 14.47
C ASP A 141 19.04 -2.89 15.71
N LEU A 142 19.95 -2.23 16.45
CA LEU A 142 20.73 -2.84 17.54
C LEU A 142 19.85 -3.54 18.60
N ASN A 143 18.71 -2.95 18.95
CA ASN A 143 17.77 -3.52 19.93
C ASN A 143 17.14 -4.84 19.45
N LYS A 144 16.64 -4.89 18.21
CA LYS A 144 16.03 -6.10 17.63
C LYS A 144 17.08 -7.18 17.36
N LEU A 145 18.29 -6.78 16.96
CA LEU A 145 19.42 -7.69 16.79
C LEU A 145 19.79 -8.34 18.12
N GLN A 146 19.93 -7.55 19.19
CA GLN A 146 20.23 -8.08 20.52
C GLN A 146 19.14 -9.03 21.03
N GLU A 147 17.86 -8.72 20.76
CA GLU A 147 16.74 -9.61 21.09
C GLU A 147 16.82 -10.94 20.31
N ALA A 148 17.08 -10.88 19.00
CA ALA A 148 17.25 -12.07 18.16
C ALA A 148 18.44 -12.94 18.62
N VAL A 149 19.57 -12.32 19.00
CA VAL A 149 20.75 -13.01 19.55
C VAL A 149 20.43 -13.64 20.90
N LYS A 150 19.75 -12.92 21.80
CA LYS A 150 19.34 -13.45 23.11
C LYS A 150 18.44 -14.68 22.97
N VAL A 151 17.45 -14.63 22.07
CA VAL A 151 16.56 -15.75 21.78
C VAL A 151 17.32 -16.96 21.21
N ARG A 152 18.34 -16.73 20.36
CA ARG A 152 19.12 -17.81 19.73
C ARG A 152 20.08 -18.52 20.69
N TYR A 153 20.75 -17.78 21.57
CA TYR A 153 21.86 -18.32 22.39
C TYR A 153 21.52 -18.52 23.87
N LEU A 154 20.65 -17.69 24.46
CA LEU A 154 20.26 -17.82 25.87
C LEU A 154 19.04 -18.73 26.09
N GLY A 155 18.51 -19.36 25.03
CA GLY A 155 17.41 -20.32 25.14
C GLY A 155 16.10 -19.71 25.64
N MET A 156 15.96 -18.38 25.61
CA MET A 156 14.68 -17.72 25.87
C MET A 156 13.66 -18.28 24.87
N GLN A 157 12.55 -18.83 25.37
CA GLN A 157 11.52 -19.39 24.50
C GLN A 157 11.07 -18.30 23.54
N LYS A 158 11.22 -18.53 22.22
CA LYS A 158 10.49 -17.74 21.23
C LYS A 158 9.05 -17.69 21.71
N GLU A 159 8.50 -16.50 21.95
CA GLU A 159 7.06 -16.40 22.16
C GLU A 159 6.42 -16.99 20.92
N LYS A 160 5.92 -18.22 21.02
CA LYS A 160 5.19 -18.85 19.93
C LYS A 160 4.07 -17.86 19.64
N LYS A 161 4.06 -17.26 18.44
CA LYS A 161 2.96 -16.37 18.00
C LYS A 161 1.69 -17.06 18.46
N LYS A 162 1.01 -16.48 19.45
CA LYS A 162 -0.21 -17.08 19.99
C LYS A 162 -1.14 -17.08 18.80
N ARG A 163 -1.39 -18.24 18.20
CA ARG A 163 -2.45 -18.39 17.19
C ARG A 163 -3.65 -17.69 17.81
N GLY A 164 -4.08 -16.58 17.22
CA GLY A 164 -5.14 -15.77 17.77
C GLY A 164 -6.24 -16.72 18.20
N ARG A 165 -6.71 -16.60 19.45
CA ARG A 165 -7.83 -17.43 19.90
C ARG A 165 -8.88 -17.32 18.82
N ARG A 166 -9.35 -18.46 18.30
CA ARG A 166 -10.49 -18.52 17.37
C ARG A 166 -11.74 -18.07 18.16
N LEU A 167 -11.81 -16.80 18.53
CA LEU A 167 -12.90 -16.24 19.30
C LEU A 167 -14.19 -16.28 18.46
N HIS A 168 -14.03 -16.35 17.14
CA HIS A 168 -15.10 -16.54 16.18
C HIS A 168 -14.71 -17.67 15.23
N GLU A 169 -14.93 -18.92 15.64
CA GLU A 169 -14.75 -20.13 14.82
C GLU A 169 -15.65 -20.18 13.55
N ARG A 170 -16.36 -19.08 13.27
CA ARG A 170 -17.29 -18.87 12.15
C ARG A 170 -17.06 -17.55 11.38
N LYS A 171 -16.04 -16.75 11.70
CA LYS A 171 -15.73 -15.53 10.92
C LYS A 171 -14.72 -15.89 9.84
N PHE A 172 -15.19 -15.97 8.59
CA PHE A 172 -14.32 -16.05 7.44
C PHE A 172 -13.58 -14.71 7.29
N VAL A 173 -12.27 -14.73 7.50
CA VAL A 173 -11.38 -13.60 7.23
C VAL A 173 -10.76 -13.88 5.86
N PHE A 174 -11.06 -13.02 4.89
CA PHE A 174 -10.58 -13.16 3.51
C PHE A 174 -9.19 -12.55 3.30
N ASP A 175 -8.81 -11.61 4.16
CA ASP A 175 -7.52 -10.94 4.10
C ASP A 175 -6.49 -11.60 5.01
N TRP A 176 -5.22 -11.46 4.66
CA TRP A 176 -4.10 -11.86 5.52
C TRP A 176 -3.88 -10.82 6.63
N ASP A 177 -3.60 -11.29 7.85
CA ASP A 177 -3.24 -10.39 8.94
C ASP A 177 -1.81 -9.87 8.73
N ALA A 178 -1.57 -8.57 8.95
CA ALA A 178 -0.24 -7.97 8.86
C ALA A 178 0.76 -8.59 9.86
N SER A 179 0.25 -9.20 10.95
CA SER A 179 1.07 -9.97 11.88
C SER A 179 1.68 -11.24 11.26
N GLU A 180 1.19 -11.69 10.11
CA GLU A 180 1.70 -12.83 9.35
C GLU A 180 2.82 -12.46 8.36
N ASP A 181 3.11 -11.17 8.18
CA ASP A 181 4.23 -10.68 7.38
C ASP A 181 5.58 -11.16 7.96
N THR A 182 6.48 -11.60 7.06
CA THR A 182 7.81 -12.12 7.39
C THR A 182 8.95 -11.26 6.84
N SER A 183 8.63 -10.20 6.09
CA SER A 183 9.62 -9.34 5.43
C SER A 183 10.30 -8.33 6.36
N GLN A 184 9.82 -8.19 7.60
CA GLN A 184 10.35 -7.25 8.59
C GLN A 184 11.69 -7.74 9.19
N ASP A 185 12.78 -7.45 8.49
CA ASP A 185 14.14 -7.75 8.93
C ASP A 185 14.75 -6.59 9.76
N TYR A 186 15.54 -6.94 10.79
CA TYR A 186 16.30 -5.96 11.60
C TYR A 186 17.61 -5.52 10.94
N ASN A 187 18.03 -6.18 9.86
CA ASN A 187 19.25 -5.87 9.13
C ASN A 187 18.89 -5.09 7.85
N LYS A 188 19.45 -3.88 7.72
CA LYS A 188 19.16 -2.98 6.60
C LYS A 188 19.56 -3.58 5.24
N LEU A 189 20.52 -4.51 5.19
CA LEU A 189 20.89 -5.24 3.97
C LEU A 189 19.77 -6.15 3.45
N TYR A 190 19.01 -6.77 4.35
CA TYR A 190 17.88 -7.62 3.99
C TYR A 190 16.58 -6.82 3.83
N GLN A 191 16.50 -5.63 4.42
CA GLN A 191 15.42 -4.68 4.20
C GLN A 191 15.54 -4.01 2.81
N LYS A 192 16.76 -3.61 2.42
CA LYS A 192 17.09 -3.06 1.10
C LYS A 192 17.84 -4.09 0.26
N ARG A 193 17.16 -5.17 -0.11
CA ARG A 193 17.76 -6.19 -0.98
C ARG A 193 18.09 -5.57 -2.32
N HIS A 194 19.30 -5.84 -2.81
CA HIS A 194 19.66 -5.46 -4.17
C HIS A 194 18.78 -6.25 -5.15
N GLU A 195 17.93 -5.54 -5.88
CA GLU A 195 17.12 -6.15 -6.93
C GLU A 195 18.01 -6.57 -8.09
N VAL A 196 17.72 -7.74 -8.67
CA VAL A 196 18.51 -8.29 -9.77
C VAL A 196 18.37 -7.40 -10.99
N GLN A 197 19.45 -6.75 -11.38
CA GLN A 197 19.53 -6.03 -12.64
C GLN A 197 19.97 -7.02 -13.72
N PHE A 198 19.04 -7.51 -14.54
CA PHE A 198 19.26 -8.48 -15.63
C PHE A 198 20.10 -7.90 -16.79
N PHE A 199 21.36 -7.55 -16.51
CA PHE A 199 22.29 -6.87 -17.43
C PHE A 199 21.70 -5.61 -18.08
N GLY A 200 20.72 -4.97 -17.43
CA GLY A 200 19.98 -3.81 -17.96
C GLY A 200 19.06 -4.11 -19.15
N ARG A 201 18.84 -5.39 -19.50
CA ARG A 201 18.03 -5.80 -20.67
C ARG A 201 16.79 -6.60 -20.29
N GLY A 202 16.82 -7.35 -19.18
CA GLY A 202 15.65 -8.06 -18.67
C GLY A 202 14.76 -7.19 -17.79
N ALA A 203 13.48 -7.55 -17.72
CA ALA A 203 12.47 -6.93 -16.88
C ALA A 203 11.79 -8.00 -16.02
N ILE A 204 11.35 -7.62 -14.82
CA ILE A 204 10.53 -8.44 -13.93
C ILE A 204 9.15 -8.60 -14.58
N ALA A 205 8.63 -9.82 -14.58
CA ALA A 205 7.33 -10.13 -15.18
C ALA A 205 6.17 -9.45 -14.44
N GLY A 206 5.14 -9.04 -15.19
CA GLY A 206 3.91 -8.44 -14.66
C GLY A 206 4.01 -6.96 -14.28
N ILE A 207 5.21 -6.40 -14.14
CA ILE A 207 5.43 -4.97 -13.90
C ILE A 207 5.63 -4.27 -15.24
N ASP A 208 5.11 -3.05 -15.40
CA ASP A 208 5.31 -2.24 -16.61
C ASP A 208 6.81 -2.05 -16.92
N VAL A 209 7.22 -2.51 -18.10
CA VAL A 209 8.61 -2.44 -18.59
C VAL A 209 9.09 -0.98 -18.65
N ASN A 210 8.22 -0.04 -19.02
CA ASN A 210 8.60 1.37 -19.13
C ASN A 210 8.77 2.03 -17.75
N ALA A 211 8.04 1.58 -16.74
CA ALA A 211 8.28 1.99 -15.35
C ALA A 211 9.60 1.40 -14.82
N GLN A 212 9.87 0.12 -15.06
CA GLN A 212 11.12 -0.54 -14.65
C GLN A 212 12.36 0.06 -15.32
N LYS A 213 12.28 0.38 -16.61
CA LYS A 213 13.36 1.05 -17.35
C LYS A 213 13.70 2.41 -16.76
N LYS A 214 12.78 3.10 -16.09
CA LYS A 214 13.04 4.40 -15.43
C LYS A 214 13.78 4.24 -14.10
N SER A 215 13.47 3.21 -13.31
CA SER A 215 14.11 2.99 -12.00
C SER A 215 15.46 2.30 -12.10
N ASN A 216 15.59 1.27 -12.94
CA ASN A 216 16.68 0.29 -12.84
C ASN A 216 17.87 0.55 -13.77
N ASN A 217 17.75 1.50 -14.71
CA ASN A 217 18.64 1.52 -15.88
C ASN A 217 19.88 2.43 -15.76
N VAL A 218 20.01 3.23 -14.68
CA VAL A 218 21.09 4.23 -14.58
C VAL A 218 22.48 3.58 -14.60
N PHE A 219 22.68 2.48 -13.87
CA PHE A 219 23.99 1.84 -13.73
C PHE A 219 24.48 1.23 -15.06
N TYR A 220 23.66 0.38 -15.71
CA TYR A 220 24.05 -0.25 -16.97
C TYR A 220 24.08 0.74 -18.14
N GLN A 221 23.27 1.80 -18.14
CA GLN A 221 23.39 2.87 -19.13
C GLN A 221 24.78 3.52 -19.09
N GLN A 222 25.27 3.89 -17.91
CA GLN A 222 26.61 4.46 -17.75
C GLN A 222 27.71 3.49 -18.20
N ILE A 223 27.56 2.19 -17.91
CA ILE A 223 28.52 1.18 -18.37
C ILE A 223 28.50 1.04 -19.90
N MET A 224 27.32 0.99 -20.51
CA MET A 224 27.17 0.85 -21.96
C MET A 224 27.70 2.09 -22.68
N GLU A 225 27.49 3.28 -22.14
CA GLU A 225 28.03 4.53 -22.71
C GLU A 225 29.55 4.59 -22.67
N LYS A 226 30.18 4.08 -21.60
CA LYS A 226 31.65 4.03 -21.47
C LYS A 226 32.30 2.95 -22.35
N ARG A 227 31.62 1.81 -22.55
CA ARG A 227 32.21 0.64 -23.24
C ARG A 227 31.98 0.60 -24.75
N ARG A 228 30.91 1.23 -25.25
CA ARG A 228 30.54 1.19 -26.67
C ARG A 228 31.42 2.08 -27.53
N THR A 229 31.70 1.63 -28.76
CA THR A 229 32.28 2.46 -29.82
C THR A 229 31.27 3.49 -30.32
N GLU A 230 31.73 4.51 -31.05
CA GLU A 230 30.85 5.54 -31.60
C GLU A 230 29.81 4.99 -32.59
N GLU A 231 30.21 4.03 -33.41
CA GLU A 231 29.31 3.34 -34.35
C GLU A 231 28.20 2.56 -33.61
N GLU A 232 28.55 1.81 -32.56
CA GLU A 232 27.57 1.10 -31.74
C GLU A 232 26.61 2.06 -31.02
N LYS A 233 27.09 3.23 -30.60
CA LYS A 233 26.24 4.29 -30.01
C LYS A 233 25.25 4.83 -31.04
N LEU A 234 25.68 5.05 -32.28
CA LEU A 234 24.80 5.51 -33.36
C LEU A 234 23.73 4.46 -33.70
N MET A 235 24.11 3.19 -33.81
CA MET A 235 23.18 2.08 -34.07
C MET A 235 22.15 1.92 -32.94
N GLU A 236 22.58 2.01 -31.68
CA GLU A 236 21.66 2.00 -30.54
C GLU A 236 20.71 3.19 -30.59
N LYS A 237 21.23 4.39 -30.85
CA LYS A 237 20.42 5.61 -30.93
C LYS A 237 19.34 5.47 -32.00
N ALA A 238 19.69 4.95 -33.18
CA ALA A 238 18.75 4.69 -34.26
C ALA A 238 17.69 3.63 -33.88
N ARG A 239 18.09 2.56 -33.16
CA ARG A 239 17.16 1.56 -32.63
C ARG A 239 16.16 2.18 -31.65
N LEU A 240 16.67 2.97 -30.71
CA LEU A 240 15.88 3.64 -29.67
C LEU A 240 14.93 4.68 -30.27
N GLU A 241 15.35 5.38 -31.32
CA GLU A 241 14.48 6.28 -32.08
C GLU A 241 13.35 5.53 -32.77
N LYS A 242 13.61 4.38 -33.40
CA LYS A 242 12.56 3.51 -33.96
C LYS A 242 11.58 3.00 -32.91
N GLU A 243 12.07 2.59 -31.74
CA GLU A 243 11.23 2.16 -30.61
C GLU A 243 10.35 3.32 -30.12
N LYS A 244 10.93 4.51 -29.90
CA LYS A 244 10.20 5.73 -29.54
C LYS A 244 9.16 6.12 -30.57
N MET A 245 9.44 5.98 -31.86
CA MET A 245 8.46 6.27 -32.92
C MET A 245 7.28 5.30 -32.87
N LYS A 246 7.53 4.01 -32.60
CA LYS A 246 6.46 3.03 -32.37
C LYS A 246 5.64 3.33 -31.12
N GLU A 247 6.30 3.67 -30.01
CA GLU A 247 5.64 4.07 -28.77
C GLU A 247 4.78 5.33 -28.96
N ARG A 248 5.31 6.35 -29.64
CA ARG A 248 4.58 7.58 -29.95
C ARG A 248 3.37 7.31 -30.84
N LYS A 249 3.51 6.43 -31.84
CA LYS A 249 2.41 6.02 -32.70
C LYS A 249 1.33 5.30 -31.88
N SER A 250 1.71 4.29 -31.09
CA SER A 250 0.75 3.58 -30.22
C SER A 250 0.06 4.55 -29.26
N ALA A 251 0.82 5.44 -28.61
CA ALA A 251 0.27 6.44 -27.70
C ALA A 251 -0.68 7.42 -28.39
N HIS A 252 -0.44 7.72 -29.68
CA HIS A 252 -1.32 8.56 -30.50
C HIS A 252 -2.60 7.82 -30.92
N ASP A 253 -2.49 6.55 -31.31
CA ASP A 253 -3.62 5.72 -31.74
C ASP A 253 -4.51 5.36 -30.54
N ASP A 254 -3.93 5.12 -29.36
CA ASP A 254 -4.61 4.76 -28.11
C ASP A 254 -5.04 5.98 -27.27
N ARG A 255 -5.01 7.20 -27.82
CA ARG A 255 -5.47 8.41 -27.11
C ARG A 255 -6.92 8.28 -26.65
N HIS A 256 -7.21 8.92 -25.52
CA HIS A 256 -8.58 9.05 -25.03
C HIS A 256 -9.46 9.85 -26.00
N TRP A 257 -10.73 9.46 -26.16
CA TRP A 257 -11.66 10.05 -27.14
C TRP A 257 -11.82 11.57 -27.02
N LYS A 258 -11.65 12.13 -25.82
CA LYS A 258 -11.67 13.59 -25.56
C LYS A 258 -10.62 14.36 -26.37
N MET A 259 -9.49 13.73 -26.69
CA MET A 259 -8.39 14.35 -27.44
C MET A 259 -8.42 14.01 -28.93
N LYS A 260 -9.44 13.27 -29.38
CA LYS A 260 -9.57 12.82 -30.77
C LYS A 260 -10.67 13.63 -31.48
N PRO A 261 -10.47 14.01 -32.76
CA PRO A 261 -11.57 14.52 -33.58
C PRO A 261 -12.53 13.40 -33.98
N LEU A 262 -13.75 13.75 -34.38
CA LEU A 262 -14.81 12.79 -34.71
C LEU A 262 -14.40 11.83 -35.86
N ASN A 263 -13.66 12.35 -36.83
CA ASN A 263 -13.22 11.60 -38.01
C ASN A 263 -12.22 10.48 -37.68
N GLU A 264 -11.47 10.61 -36.58
CA GLU A 264 -10.47 9.63 -36.13
C GLU A 264 -11.06 8.61 -35.12
N MET A 265 -12.34 8.71 -34.79
CA MET A 265 -12.97 7.84 -33.78
C MET A 265 -13.20 6.42 -34.30
N THR A 266 -12.49 5.46 -33.73
CA THR A 266 -12.63 4.03 -34.02
C THR A 266 -13.76 3.39 -33.23
N GLU A 267 -14.18 2.17 -33.59
CA GLU A 267 -15.19 1.41 -32.83
C GLU A 267 -14.76 1.14 -31.38
N ARG A 268 -13.45 0.96 -31.14
CA ARG A 268 -12.88 0.84 -29.80
C ARG A 268 -13.10 2.12 -28.99
N ASP A 269 -12.86 3.28 -29.59
CA ASP A 269 -13.05 4.57 -28.92
C ASP A 269 -14.54 4.79 -28.57
N TRP A 270 -15.46 4.39 -29.45
CA TRP A 270 -16.90 4.41 -29.17
C TRP A 270 -17.33 3.43 -28.08
N ARG A 271 -16.62 2.31 -27.92
CA ARG A 271 -16.83 1.40 -26.79
C ARG A 271 -16.35 2.04 -25.48
N ILE A 272 -15.15 2.60 -25.46
CA ILE A 272 -14.60 3.33 -24.28
C ILE A 272 -15.54 4.49 -23.91
N PHE A 273 -16.00 5.25 -24.89
CA PHE A 273 -16.96 6.34 -24.67
C PHE A 273 -18.23 5.84 -23.95
N ARG A 274 -18.76 4.68 -24.36
CA ARG A 274 -19.93 4.08 -23.70
C ARG A 274 -19.61 3.56 -22.30
N GLU A 275 -18.44 2.98 -22.10
CA GLU A 275 -17.96 2.52 -20.79
C GLU A 275 -17.80 3.70 -19.82
N ASP A 276 -17.19 4.81 -20.24
CA ASP A 276 -16.97 6.02 -19.43
C ASP A 276 -18.27 6.69 -18.97
N PHE A 277 -19.33 6.62 -19.81
CA PHE A 277 -20.66 7.15 -19.49
C PHE A 277 -21.61 6.08 -18.93
N ASN A 278 -21.13 4.87 -18.66
CA ASN A 278 -21.92 3.73 -18.16
C ASN A 278 -23.15 3.39 -19.01
N ILE A 279 -23.03 3.51 -20.34
CA ILE A 279 -24.11 3.23 -21.30
C ILE A 279 -23.96 1.79 -21.81
N SER A 280 -24.98 0.97 -21.60
CA SER A 280 -25.08 -0.37 -22.19
C SER A 280 -26.17 -0.39 -23.26
N ILE A 281 -25.93 -1.13 -24.35
CA ILE A 281 -26.83 -1.17 -25.51
C ILE A 281 -27.13 -2.61 -25.88
N LYS A 282 -28.40 -2.88 -26.16
CA LYS A 282 -28.87 -4.13 -26.77
C LYS A 282 -29.57 -3.79 -28.08
N GLY A 283 -29.18 -4.47 -29.16
CA GLY A 283 -29.77 -4.27 -30.48
C GLY A 283 -28.75 -4.25 -31.61
N GLY A 284 -29.20 -4.52 -32.83
CA GLY A 284 -28.37 -4.49 -34.03
C GLY A 284 -28.22 -3.09 -34.62
N ARG A 285 -27.06 -2.82 -35.23
CA ARG A 285 -26.76 -1.61 -36.02
C ARG A 285 -27.14 -0.30 -35.31
N VAL A 286 -26.69 -0.12 -34.09
CA VAL A 286 -27.01 1.09 -33.31
C VAL A 286 -26.10 2.25 -33.75
N PRO A 287 -26.65 3.44 -34.03
CA PRO A 287 -25.85 4.62 -34.37
C PRO A 287 -24.90 5.01 -33.23
N LYS A 288 -23.81 5.68 -33.62
CA LYS A 288 -22.81 6.19 -32.69
C LYS A 288 -23.45 7.27 -31.78
N PRO A 289 -23.09 7.34 -30.49
CA PRO A 289 -23.58 8.39 -29.61
C PRO A 289 -22.96 9.76 -29.95
N ILE A 290 -23.60 10.84 -29.49
CA ILE A 290 -23.07 12.21 -29.66
C ILE A 290 -22.09 12.59 -28.53
N ARG A 291 -21.01 13.30 -28.87
CA ARG A 291 -20.02 13.80 -27.88
C ARG A 291 -20.33 15.22 -27.43
N CYS A 292 -20.82 16.06 -28.34
CA CYS A 292 -21.37 17.37 -28.06
C CYS A 292 -22.63 17.59 -28.90
N TRP A 293 -23.39 18.64 -28.57
CA TRP A 293 -24.63 18.98 -29.27
C TRP A 293 -24.40 19.36 -30.74
N GLU A 294 -23.27 19.97 -31.07
CA GLU A 294 -22.90 20.39 -32.43
C GLU A 294 -22.74 19.20 -33.40
N GLU A 295 -22.32 18.04 -32.88
CA GLU A 295 -22.15 16.82 -33.67
C GLU A 295 -23.47 16.10 -33.98
N CYS A 296 -24.57 16.50 -33.36
CA CYS A 296 -25.86 15.83 -33.50
C CYS A 296 -26.57 16.19 -34.82
N GLY A 297 -26.16 17.27 -35.50
CA GLY A 297 -26.81 17.72 -36.74
C GLY A 297 -28.26 18.17 -36.55
N LEU A 298 -28.57 18.76 -35.39
CA LEU A 298 -29.90 19.29 -35.09
C LEU A 298 -30.17 20.61 -35.84
N PRO A 299 -31.43 20.94 -36.17
CA PRO A 299 -31.78 22.25 -36.69
C PRO A 299 -31.35 23.39 -35.75
N ASP A 300 -30.93 24.52 -36.32
CA ASP A 300 -30.41 25.67 -35.56
C ASP A 300 -31.39 26.18 -34.51
N GLU A 301 -32.70 26.15 -34.79
CA GLU A 301 -33.75 26.56 -33.86
C GLU A 301 -33.77 25.69 -32.60
N VAL A 302 -33.68 24.37 -32.77
CA VAL A 302 -33.65 23.40 -31.67
C VAL A 302 -32.34 23.54 -30.89
N TYR A 303 -31.22 23.70 -31.58
CA TYR A 303 -29.92 23.92 -30.93
C TYR A 303 -29.91 25.19 -30.08
N GLN A 304 -30.45 26.31 -30.59
CA GLN A 304 -30.59 27.55 -29.84
C GLN A 304 -31.52 27.39 -28.63
N ALA A 305 -32.61 26.62 -28.75
CA ALA A 305 -33.50 26.34 -27.63
C ALA A 305 -32.77 25.55 -26.53
N ILE A 306 -32.00 24.52 -26.89
CA ILE A 306 -31.17 23.74 -25.95
C ILE A 306 -30.18 24.64 -25.19
N GLN A 307 -29.52 25.56 -25.91
CA GLN A 307 -28.61 26.53 -25.30
C GLN A 307 -29.33 27.52 -24.38
N LYS A 308 -30.50 28.05 -24.77
CA LYS A 308 -31.31 28.97 -23.95
C LYS A 308 -31.79 28.34 -22.66
N VAL A 309 -32.12 27.05 -22.68
CA VAL A 309 -32.51 26.28 -21.49
C VAL A 309 -31.30 25.98 -20.58
N GLY A 310 -30.08 26.10 -21.10
CA GLY A 310 -28.84 25.95 -20.33
C GLY A 310 -28.29 24.51 -20.30
N TYR A 311 -28.64 23.66 -21.28
CA TYR A 311 -28.06 22.32 -21.38
C TYR A 311 -26.68 22.35 -22.05
N ILE A 312 -25.63 22.52 -21.23
CA ILE A 312 -24.24 22.66 -21.70
C ILE A 312 -23.72 21.37 -22.37
N GLU A 313 -23.93 20.22 -21.73
CA GLU A 313 -23.50 18.91 -22.26
C GLU A 313 -24.65 17.90 -22.24
N PRO A 314 -24.75 17.00 -23.24
CA PRO A 314 -25.77 15.97 -23.26
C PRO A 314 -25.52 14.93 -22.15
N THR A 315 -26.59 14.47 -21.49
CA THR A 315 -26.51 13.42 -20.47
C THR A 315 -26.28 12.04 -21.11
N PRO A 316 -25.80 11.02 -20.36
CA PRO A 316 -25.52 9.69 -20.92
C PRO A 316 -26.67 9.08 -21.73
N ILE A 317 -27.91 9.18 -21.24
CA ILE A 317 -29.08 8.66 -21.95
C ILE A 317 -29.39 9.47 -23.21
N GLN A 318 -29.24 10.81 -23.17
CA GLN A 318 -29.45 11.69 -24.32
C GLN A 318 -28.45 11.39 -25.44
N ARG A 319 -27.17 11.19 -25.08
CA ARG A 319 -26.08 10.93 -26.03
C ARG A 319 -26.38 9.77 -26.98
N GLN A 320 -27.03 8.73 -26.47
CA GLN A 320 -27.31 7.51 -27.23
C GLN A 320 -28.75 7.43 -27.73
N ALA A 321 -29.73 7.90 -26.96
CA ALA A 321 -31.15 7.79 -27.34
C ALA A 321 -31.52 8.74 -28.48
N ILE A 322 -30.97 9.96 -28.50
CA ILE A 322 -31.29 10.96 -29.53
C ILE A 322 -30.91 10.45 -30.92
N THR A 323 -29.71 9.88 -31.08
CA THR A 323 -29.25 9.37 -32.39
C THR A 323 -30.06 8.19 -32.88
N ILE A 324 -30.63 7.38 -31.98
CA ILE A 324 -31.54 6.28 -32.34
C ILE A 324 -32.93 6.82 -32.69
N GLY A 325 -33.43 7.80 -31.93
CA GLY A 325 -34.70 8.47 -32.17
C GLY A 325 -34.75 9.18 -33.53
N LEU A 326 -33.67 9.84 -33.93
CA LEU A 326 -33.53 10.47 -35.26
C LEU A 326 -33.60 9.47 -36.43
N GLN A 327 -33.40 8.17 -36.18
CA GLN A 327 -33.59 7.11 -37.18
C GLN A 327 -35.01 6.54 -37.19
N ASN A 328 -35.96 7.12 -36.45
CA ASN A 328 -37.31 6.62 -36.26
C ASN A 328 -37.34 5.15 -35.78
N ARG A 329 -36.43 4.79 -34.86
CA ARG A 329 -36.34 3.45 -34.28
C ARG A 329 -36.84 3.46 -32.84
N ASP A 330 -37.52 2.38 -32.47
CA ASP A 330 -37.98 2.18 -31.10
C ASP A 330 -36.80 2.03 -30.13
N VAL A 331 -36.91 2.69 -28.97
CA VAL A 331 -35.88 2.70 -27.92
C VAL A 331 -36.51 2.37 -26.58
N ILE A 332 -35.89 1.45 -25.84
CA ILE A 332 -36.17 1.21 -24.43
C ILE A 332 -35.04 1.82 -23.61
N GLY A 333 -35.32 2.95 -22.96
CA GLY A 333 -34.36 3.65 -22.10
C GLY A 333 -34.46 3.21 -20.64
N VAL A 334 -33.47 2.45 -20.16
CA VAL A 334 -33.36 2.06 -18.75
C VAL A 334 -32.44 3.06 -18.03
N ALA A 335 -33.03 4.04 -17.36
CA ALA A 335 -32.31 5.02 -16.53
C ALA A 335 -33.23 5.52 -15.39
N GLU A 336 -32.67 6.12 -14.35
CA GLU A 336 -33.43 6.64 -13.20
C GLU A 336 -34.03 8.03 -13.48
N THR A 337 -34.95 8.49 -12.63
CA THR A 337 -35.47 9.87 -12.71
C THR A 337 -34.36 10.85 -12.38
N GLY A 338 -34.25 11.93 -13.16
CA GLY A 338 -33.13 12.88 -13.06
C GLY A 338 -31.99 12.63 -14.05
N SER A 339 -31.95 11.48 -14.75
CA SER A 339 -30.91 11.21 -15.77
C SER A 339 -31.08 11.99 -17.09
N GLY A 340 -32.08 12.87 -17.21
CA GLY A 340 -32.34 13.66 -18.41
C GLY A 340 -33.16 12.93 -19.51
N LYS A 341 -33.90 11.87 -19.15
CA LYS A 341 -34.76 11.11 -20.08
C LYS A 341 -35.76 11.99 -20.84
N THR A 342 -36.31 13.03 -20.20
CA THR A 342 -37.30 13.92 -20.79
C THR A 342 -36.80 14.60 -22.06
N ALA A 343 -35.65 15.26 -22.01
CA ALA A 343 -35.06 15.88 -23.20
C ALA A 343 -34.59 14.83 -24.24
N ALA A 344 -34.26 13.61 -23.81
CA ALA A 344 -33.79 12.56 -24.72
C ALA A 344 -34.84 12.10 -25.75
N PHE A 345 -36.13 12.10 -25.39
CA PHE A 345 -37.21 11.79 -26.34
C PHE A 345 -37.89 13.03 -26.92
N LEU A 346 -37.83 14.18 -26.24
CA LEU A 346 -38.39 15.42 -26.78
C LEU A 346 -37.55 15.97 -27.94
N ILE A 347 -36.22 15.89 -27.88
CA ILE A 347 -35.36 16.45 -28.93
C ILE A 347 -35.60 15.80 -30.30
N PRO A 348 -35.72 14.46 -30.44
CA PRO A 348 -36.07 13.85 -31.72
C PRO A 348 -37.53 14.10 -32.17
N LEU A 349 -38.41 14.56 -31.28
CA LEU A 349 -39.81 14.85 -31.58
C LEU A 349 -40.02 16.27 -32.12
N LEU A 350 -39.20 17.21 -31.65
CA LEU A 350 -39.13 18.60 -32.11
C LEU A 350 -38.37 18.67 -33.44
#